data_AF-Q1WFF9-F1
#
_entry.id   AF-Q1WFF9-F1
#
_cell.length_a   1.000
_cell.length_b   1.000
_cell.length_c   1.000
_cell.angle_alpha   90.00
_cell.angle_beta   90.00
_cell.angle_gamma   90.00
#
_symmetry.space_group_name_H-M   'P 1'
#
loop_
_entity.id
_entity.type
_entity.pdbx_description
1 polymer ?
#
loop_
_entity_poly.entity_id
_entity_poly.type
_entity_poly.pdbx_seq_one_letter_code
_entity_poly.pdbx_strand_id
1 'polypeptide(L)'
;FHGRGGTVGRGGGPTHLAILSQPPDTIHGSLRVTVQGEVIEQSFGEEHLCFRTLQRFTAATLEHGMHPPDSPKPEWRALLDEMAVVATEEYRSVVFKEPRFVEYFRLATPELEYGRMNIGSRPSKRKPSGGIESLRAIPWIFAWTQTRFHLPVWLGFGAAFKHIIKKDIRNLHVLQEMYNAWPFFRVTIDLVEMVFAKGDPGIAALYDKLLVSEDLWAFGEDLRTNYEETKKLLLQIAGHK
;
A
#
# COMPACT_ATOMS: atom_id res chain seq x y z
N PHE A 1 -9.86 -16.49 2.98
CA PHE A 1 -10.45 -15.31 3.63
C PHE A 1 -9.47 -14.15 3.54
N HIS A 2 -9.82 -13.06 2.87
CA HIS A 2 -8.98 -11.86 2.72
C HIS A 2 -9.38 -10.79 3.75
N GLY A 3 -8.38 -10.33 4.51
CA GLY A 3 -8.52 -9.27 5.50
C GLY A 3 -8.59 -7.86 4.89
N ARG A 4 -8.53 -6.84 5.76
CA ARG A 4 -8.50 -5.43 5.37
C ARG A 4 -7.19 -5.07 4.67
N GLY A 5 -7.19 -4.03 3.84
CA GLY A 5 -5.96 -3.46 3.26
C GLY A 5 -5.46 -4.09 1.97
N GLY A 6 -5.92 -5.29 1.60
CA GLY A 6 -5.53 -5.94 0.35
C GLY A 6 -6.19 -5.34 -0.89
N THR A 7 -5.59 -5.58 -2.05
CA THR A 7 -6.11 -5.18 -3.38
C THR A 7 -7.57 -5.60 -3.60
N VAL A 8 -7.94 -6.79 -3.13
CA VAL A 8 -9.31 -7.35 -3.23
C VAL A 8 -10.34 -6.58 -2.40
N GLY A 9 -9.95 -6.00 -1.25
CA GLY A 9 -10.87 -5.42 -0.27
C GLY A 9 -10.99 -3.89 -0.27
N ARG A 10 -10.14 -3.19 -1.03
CA ARG A 10 -10.03 -1.72 -0.96
C ARG A 10 -10.78 -0.93 -2.03
N GLY A 11 -11.36 -1.59 -3.04
CA GLY A 11 -12.07 -0.91 -4.13
C GLY A 11 -11.27 0.17 -4.87
N GLY A 12 -9.94 0.27 -4.63
CA GLY A 12 -9.06 1.31 -5.13
C GLY A 12 -8.30 0.92 -6.39
N GLY A 13 -8.18 -0.38 -6.67
CA GLY A 13 -7.89 -0.92 -8.00
C GLY A 13 -9.10 -1.76 -8.46
N PRO A 14 -9.12 -2.28 -9.70
CA PRO A 14 -10.20 -3.11 -10.17
C PRO A 14 -10.28 -4.40 -9.34
N THR A 15 -11.19 -4.46 -8.34
CA THR A 15 -11.40 -5.66 -7.48
C THR A 15 -11.59 -6.93 -8.30
N HIS A 16 -12.18 -6.81 -9.50
CA HIS A 16 -12.28 -7.89 -10.47
C HIS A 16 -10.89 -8.47 -10.82
N LEU A 17 -9.96 -7.62 -11.29
CA LEU A 17 -8.62 -8.05 -11.66
C LEU A 17 -7.82 -8.57 -10.45
N ALA A 18 -8.02 -8.00 -9.26
CA ALA A 18 -7.36 -8.47 -8.03
C ALA A 18 -7.79 -9.90 -7.61
N ILE A 19 -9.01 -10.31 -7.95
CA ILE A 19 -9.46 -11.70 -7.75
C ILE A 19 -8.85 -12.60 -8.83
N LEU A 20 -8.88 -12.17 -10.09
CA LEU A 20 -8.25 -12.90 -11.19
C LEU A 20 -6.73 -13.06 -11.04
N SER A 21 -6.07 -12.18 -10.29
CA SER A 21 -4.63 -12.23 -10.03
C SER A 21 -4.22 -13.17 -8.89
N GLN A 22 -5.16 -13.83 -8.20
CA GLN A 22 -4.81 -14.77 -7.13
C GLN A 22 -4.04 -15.97 -7.71
N PRO A 23 -3.16 -16.62 -6.94
CA PRO A 23 -2.46 -17.81 -7.42
C PRO A 23 -3.46 -18.89 -7.89
N PRO A 24 -3.11 -19.69 -8.92
CA PRO A 24 -3.97 -20.80 -9.38
C PRO A 24 -4.41 -21.70 -8.23
N ASP A 25 -5.63 -22.26 -8.33
CA ASP A 25 -6.15 -23.25 -7.37
C ASP A 25 -6.27 -22.76 -5.91
N THR A 26 -6.37 -21.44 -5.68
CA THR A 26 -6.51 -20.89 -4.32
C THR A 26 -7.94 -20.52 -3.93
N ILE A 27 -8.84 -20.31 -4.90
CA ILE A 27 -10.23 -19.87 -4.65
C ILE A 27 -11.23 -21.03 -4.73
N HIS A 28 -11.18 -21.86 -5.78
CA HIS A 28 -12.08 -23.00 -6.01
C HIS A 28 -13.57 -22.71 -5.71
N GLY A 29 -14.08 -21.59 -6.23
CA GLY A 29 -15.49 -21.17 -6.06
C GLY A 29 -15.86 -20.67 -4.66
N SER A 30 -14.93 -20.62 -3.70
CA SER A 30 -15.20 -20.19 -2.33
C SER A 30 -14.34 -18.98 -1.94
N LEU A 31 -14.93 -17.79 -2.06
CA LEU A 31 -14.28 -16.54 -1.74
C LEU A 31 -14.93 -15.86 -0.52
N ARG A 32 -14.11 -15.48 0.46
CA ARG A 32 -14.53 -14.63 1.59
C ARG A 32 -13.64 -13.40 1.65
N VAL A 33 -14.22 -12.21 1.51
CA VAL A 33 -13.51 -10.92 1.49
C VAL A 33 -14.11 -9.99 2.54
N THR A 34 -13.26 -9.20 3.18
CA THR A 34 -13.70 -8.10 4.06
C THR A 34 -14.06 -6.87 3.23
N VAL A 35 -15.31 -6.42 3.29
CA VAL A 35 -15.69 -5.08 2.84
C VAL A 35 -15.30 -4.09 3.95
N GLN A 36 -14.43 -3.14 3.64
CA GLN A 36 -14.06 -2.14 4.64
C GLN A 36 -15.15 -1.08 4.82
N GLY A 37 -15.29 -0.53 6.03
CA GLY A 37 -16.29 0.49 6.32
C GLY A 37 -16.13 1.74 5.47
N GLU A 38 -14.88 2.12 5.16
CA GLU A 38 -14.57 3.27 4.29
C GLU A 38 -14.99 3.09 2.82
N VAL A 39 -15.36 1.87 2.38
CA VAL A 39 -15.83 1.59 1.00
C VAL A 39 -17.24 1.03 0.93
N ILE A 40 -17.92 0.87 2.07
CA ILE A 40 -19.25 0.24 2.13
C ILE A 40 -20.27 1.04 1.31
N GLU A 41 -20.25 2.36 1.45
CA GLU A 41 -21.14 3.28 0.76
C GLU A 41 -20.91 3.26 -0.75
N GLN A 42 -19.66 3.37 -1.20
CA GLN A 42 -19.31 3.27 -2.61
C GLN A 42 -19.74 1.92 -3.23
N SER A 43 -19.71 0.86 -2.43
CA SER A 43 -19.97 -0.51 -2.91
C SER A 43 -21.46 -0.85 -2.94
N PHE A 44 -22.25 -0.34 -2.00
CA PHE A 44 -23.62 -0.79 -1.72
C PHE A 44 -24.65 0.32 -1.46
N GLY A 45 -24.25 1.59 -1.39
CA GLY A 45 -25.13 2.72 -1.06
C GLY A 45 -26.09 3.11 -2.19
N GLU A 46 -25.79 2.76 -3.43
CA GLU A 46 -26.63 3.02 -4.60
C GLU A 46 -26.96 1.70 -5.32
N GLU A 47 -28.19 1.56 -5.82
CA GLU A 47 -28.75 0.30 -6.33
C GLU A 47 -27.95 -0.27 -7.50
N HIS A 48 -27.61 0.55 -8.50
CA HIS A 48 -26.85 0.10 -9.66
C HIS A 48 -25.41 -0.26 -9.30
N LEU A 49 -24.77 0.50 -8.41
CA LEU A 49 -23.43 0.19 -7.91
C LEU A 49 -23.41 -1.08 -7.06
N CYS A 50 -24.43 -1.28 -6.22
CA CYS A 50 -24.64 -2.52 -5.45
C CYS A 50 -24.71 -3.72 -6.40
N PHE A 51 -25.56 -3.66 -7.43
CA PHE A 51 -25.67 -4.71 -8.44
C PHE A 51 -24.32 -5.00 -9.11
N ARG A 52 -23.60 -3.96 -9.56
CA ARG A 52 -22.27 -4.11 -10.17
C ARG A 52 -21.23 -4.68 -9.21
N THR A 53 -21.35 -4.40 -7.91
CA THR A 53 -20.49 -4.97 -6.88
C THR A 53 -20.72 -6.47 -6.74
N LEU A 54 -21.97 -6.90 -6.64
CA LEU A 54 -22.29 -8.34 -6.59
C LEU A 54 -21.83 -9.04 -7.88
N GLN A 55 -22.13 -8.45 -9.04
CA GLN A 55 -21.75 -8.97 -10.35
C GLN A 55 -20.24 -9.23 -10.47
N ARG A 56 -19.39 -8.25 -10.10
CA ARG A 56 -17.93 -8.39 -10.27
C ARG A 56 -17.33 -9.46 -9.35
N PHE A 57 -17.83 -9.59 -8.12
CA PHE A 57 -17.36 -10.63 -7.19
C PHE A 57 -17.72 -12.03 -7.69
N THR A 58 -18.96 -12.23 -8.16
CA THR A 58 -19.41 -13.51 -8.71
C THR A 58 -18.64 -13.87 -9.97
N ALA A 59 -18.52 -12.94 -10.93
CA ALA A 59 -17.85 -13.18 -12.20
C ALA A 59 -16.37 -13.53 -12.00
N ALA A 60 -15.62 -12.72 -11.26
CA ALA A 60 -14.18 -12.93 -11.10
C ALA A 60 -13.86 -14.21 -10.31
N THR A 61 -14.69 -14.56 -9.32
CA THR A 61 -14.54 -15.82 -8.55
C THR A 61 -14.76 -17.04 -9.43
N LEU A 62 -15.77 -16.98 -10.30
CA LEU A 62 -16.08 -18.06 -11.24
C LEU A 62 -14.99 -18.19 -12.30
N GLU A 63 -14.61 -17.08 -12.93
CA GLU A 63 -13.59 -17.06 -13.98
C GLU A 63 -12.24 -17.56 -13.47
N HIS A 64 -11.76 -17.11 -12.31
CA HIS A 64 -10.49 -17.58 -11.74
C HIS A 64 -10.42 -19.11 -11.60
N GLY A 65 -11.54 -19.74 -11.22
CA GLY A 65 -11.62 -21.20 -11.07
C GLY A 65 -11.60 -21.99 -12.38
N MET A 66 -11.83 -21.34 -13.53
CA MET A 66 -11.86 -21.96 -14.86
C MET A 66 -10.72 -21.47 -15.76
N HIS A 67 -10.19 -20.28 -15.49
CA HIS A 67 -9.16 -19.60 -16.25
C HIS A 67 -8.17 -18.94 -15.28
N PRO A 68 -7.27 -19.73 -14.66
CA PRO A 68 -6.29 -19.19 -13.73
C PRO A 68 -5.24 -18.35 -14.46
N PRO A 69 -4.59 -17.40 -13.77
CA PRO A 69 -3.53 -16.59 -14.37
C PRO A 69 -2.28 -17.44 -14.65
N ASP A 70 -1.47 -16.99 -15.61
CA ASP A 70 -0.20 -17.61 -15.92
C ASP A 70 0.73 -17.65 -14.69
N SER A 71 1.50 -18.74 -14.59
CA SER A 71 2.54 -18.85 -13.57
C SER A 71 3.66 -17.85 -13.82
N PRO A 72 4.17 -17.16 -12.78
CA PRO A 72 5.27 -16.24 -12.97
C PRO A 72 6.54 -16.96 -13.38
N LYS A 73 7.28 -16.36 -14.30
CA LYS A 73 8.57 -16.87 -14.77
C LYS A 73 9.59 -16.95 -13.62
N PRO A 74 10.56 -17.89 -13.66
CA PRO A 74 11.57 -18.03 -12.60
C PRO A 74 12.34 -16.74 -12.30
N GLU A 75 12.70 -15.97 -13.33
CA GLU A 75 13.38 -14.69 -13.21
C GLU A 75 12.54 -13.63 -12.48
N TRP A 76 11.21 -13.63 -12.66
CA TRP A 76 10.31 -12.71 -11.96
C TRP A 76 10.25 -13.04 -10.47
N ARG A 77 10.25 -14.34 -10.11
CA ARG A 77 10.30 -14.79 -8.71
C ARG A 77 11.61 -14.39 -8.05
N ALA A 78 12.74 -14.68 -8.70
CA ALA A 78 14.06 -14.36 -8.18
C ALA A 78 14.25 -12.84 -7.96
N LEU A 79 13.72 -12.03 -8.89
CA LEU A 79 13.77 -10.57 -8.78
C LEU A 79 12.93 -10.07 -7.60
N LEU A 80 11.71 -10.61 -7.39
CA LEU A 80 10.89 -10.27 -6.23
C LEU A 80 11.50 -10.74 -4.90
N ASP A 81 12.13 -11.91 -4.85
CA ASP A 81 12.81 -12.41 -3.64
C ASP A 81 13.89 -11.41 -3.19
N GLU A 82 14.68 -10.89 -4.13
CA GLU A 82 15.69 -9.87 -3.85
C GLU A 82 15.09 -8.52 -3.45
N MET A 83 14.08 -8.05 -4.18
CA MET A 83 13.37 -6.81 -3.85
C MET A 83 12.76 -6.84 -2.45
N ALA A 84 12.19 -7.97 -2.05
CA ALA A 84 11.53 -8.12 -0.76
C ALA A 84 12.50 -7.91 0.41
N VAL A 85 13.76 -8.37 0.28
CA VAL A 85 14.80 -8.16 1.29
C VAL A 85 15.11 -6.68 1.44
N VAL A 86 15.39 -5.99 0.31
CA VAL A 86 15.76 -4.56 0.32
C VAL A 86 14.61 -3.69 0.80
N ALA A 87 13.38 -3.92 0.31
CA ALA A 87 12.19 -3.19 0.75
C ALA A 87 11.96 -3.34 2.26
N THR A 88 12.11 -4.56 2.78
CA THR A 88 11.94 -4.84 4.21
C THR A 88 13.02 -4.17 5.04
N GLU A 89 14.26 -4.15 4.56
CA GLU A 89 15.36 -3.49 5.24
C GLU A 89 15.15 -1.98 5.32
N GLU A 90 14.82 -1.32 4.20
CA GLU A 90 14.53 0.12 4.15
C GLU A 90 13.36 0.45 5.09
N TYR A 91 12.22 -0.25 4.94
CA TYR A 91 11.05 -0.03 5.78
C TYR A 91 11.40 -0.16 7.27
N ARG A 92 12.13 -1.21 7.66
CA ARG A 92 12.49 -1.43 9.07
C ARG A 92 13.52 -0.43 9.56
N SER A 93 14.42 0.04 8.69
CA SER A 93 15.41 1.06 9.06
C SER A 93 14.72 2.35 9.52
N VAL A 94 13.69 2.78 8.80
CA VAL A 94 12.91 3.98 9.13
C VAL A 94 11.94 3.73 10.28
N VAL A 95 11.13 2.67 10.22
CA VAL A 95 10.00 2.52 11.14
C VAL A 95 10.40 1.96 12.51
N PHE A 96 11.46 1.15 12.58
CA PHE A 96 11.84 0.45 13.81
C PHE A 96 13.27 0.74 14.29
N LYS A 97 14.21 1.04 13.39
CA LYS A 97 15.62 1.27 13.79
C LYS A 97 15.93 2.74 14.05
N GLU A 98 15.25 3.67 13.36
CA GLU A 98 15.41 5.11 13.59
C GLU A 98 14.82 5.51 14.95
N PRO A 99 15.65 5.90 15.94
CA PRO A 99 15.19 6.13 17.31
C PRO A 99 14.14 7.23 17.41
N ARG A 100 14.19 8.22 16.51
CA ARG A 100 13.29 9.39 16.53
C ARG A 100 12.02 9.21 15.71
N PHE A 101 11.83 8.07 15.06
CA PHE A 101 10.68 7.84 14.19
C PHE A 101 9.34 7.98 14.92
N VAL A 102 9.24 7.43 16.14
CA VAL A 102 7.99 7.47 16.93
C VAL A 102 7.67 8.89 17.38
N GLU A 103 8.69 9.70 17.68
CA GLU A 103 8.54 11.12 18.00
C GLU A 103 8.00 11.87 16.79
N TYR A 104 8.68 11.76 15.65
CA TYR A 104 8.25 12.37 14.39
C TYR A 104 6.82 11.96 14.01
N PHE A 105 6.49 10.66 14.05
CA PHE A 105 5.16 10.15 13.73
C PHE A 105 4.04 10.80 14.56
N ARG A 106 4.27 10.99 15.87
CA ARG A 106 3.28 11.58 16.78
C ARG A 106 3.10 13.09 16.59
N LEU A 107 4.12 13.77 16.07
CA LEU A 107 4.05 15.21 15.77
C LEU A 107 3.48 15.46 14.37
N ALA A 108 3.95 14.70 13.38
CA ALA A 108 3.59 14.87 11.98
C ALA A 108 2.18 14.37 11.65
N THR A 109 1.57 13.55 12.51
CA THR A 109 0.26 12.93 12.27
C THR A 109 -0.68 13.08 13.47
N PRO A 110 -2.01 13.04 13.27
CA PRO A 110 -2.98 13.14 14.37
C PRO A 110 -3.19 11.80 15.11
N GLU A 111 -2.17 10.93 15.23
CA GLU A 111 -2.32 9.60 15.85
C GLU A 111 -2.78 9.68 17.31
N LEU A 112 -2.20 10.60 18.07
CA LEU A 112 -2.51 10.76 19.48
C LEU A 112 -3.93 11.30 19.69
N GLU A 113 -4.33 12.29 18.90
CA GLU A 113 -5.66 12.89 18.92
C GLU A 113 -6.72 11.86 18.53
N TYR A 114 -6.46 11.06 17.47
CA TYR A 114 -7.36 9.98 17.07
C TYR A 114 -7.62 8.99 18.21
N GLY A 115 -6.60 8.65 19.00
CA GLY A 115 -6.74 7.77 20.16
C GLY A 115 -7.48 8.39 21.35
N ARG A 116 -7.58 9.72 21.41
CA ARG A 116 -8.25 10.48 22.49
C ARG A 116 -9.68 10.88 22.13
N MET A 117 -9.99 11.02 20.84
CA MET A 117 -11.30 11.41 20.36
C MET A 117 -12.26 10.22 20.29
N ASN A 118 -13.57 10.52 20.38
CA ASN A 118 -14.64 9.52 20.31
C ASN A 118 -14.98 9.14 18.85
N ILE A 119 -13.96 8.78 18.06
CA ILE A 119 -14.07 8.41 16.64
C ILE A 119 -13.94 6.89 16.46
N GLY A 120 -12.96 6.29 17.14
CA GLY A 120 -12.71 4.84 17.08
C GLY A 120 -13.37 4.09 18.23
N SER A 121 -14.02 2.96 17.96
CA SER A 121 -14.60 2.10 19.01
C SER A 121 -13.58 1.22 19.75
N ARG A 122 -12.32 1.22 19.31
CA ARG A 122 -11.28 0.31 19.80
C ARG A 122 -10.02 1.10 20.21
N PRO A 123 -9.30 0.66 21.26
CA PRO A 123 -8.01 1.27 21.63
C PRO A 123 -7.03 1.29 20.45
N SER A 124 -6.29 2.38 20.27
CA SER A 124 -5.31 2.49 19.17
C SER A 124 -4.10 1.56 19.33
N LYS A 125 -3.73 1.23 20.57
CA LYS A 125 -2.58 0.38 20.89
C LYS A 125 -2.98 -0.87 21.68
N ARG A 126 -2.16 -1.92 21.55
CA ARG A 126 -2.25 -3.13 22.38
C ARG A 126 -1.60 -2.93 23.75
N LYS A 127 -0.52 -2.15 23.82
CA LYS A 127 0.20 -1.78 25.05
C LYS A 127 0.45 -0.26 25.03
N PRO A 128 0.05 0.50 26.05
CA PRO A 128 0.17 1.97 26.04
C PRO A 128 1.60 2.51 25.88
N SER A 129 2.60 1.80 26.44
CA SER A 129 4.01 2.20 26.46
C SER A 129 4.85 1.68 25.29
N GLY A 130 4.27 0.92 24.35
CA GLY A 130 5.03 0.36 23.24
C GLY A 130 5.28 1.36 22.09
N GLY A 131 6.26 1.03 21.25
CA GLY A 131 6.52 1.69 19.97
C GLY A 131 5.49 1.33 18.90
N ILE A 132 5.89 1.43 17.63
CA ILE A 132 5.03 1.12 16.48
C ILE A 132 4.50 -0.33 16.52
N GLU A 133 5.27 -1.26 17.07
CA GLU A 133 4.88 -2.67 17.23
C GLU A 133 3.64 -2.88 18.11
N SER A 134 3.33 -1.90 18.96
CA SER A 134 2.12 -1.93 19.79
C SER A 134 0.91 -1.28 19.11
N LEU A 135 1.12 -0.50 18.04
CA LEU A 135 0.07 0.20 17.30
C LEU A 135 -0.73 -0.78 16.44
N ARG A 136 -2.04 -0.59 16.39
CA ARG A 136 -2.89 -1.40 15.50
C ARG A 136 -2.80 -0.89 14.06
N ALA A 137 -3.01 -1.78 13.10
CA ALA A 137 -2.94 -1.46 11.67
C ALA A 137 -3.90 -0.34 11.23
N ILE A 138 -5.10 -0.24 11.83
CA ILE A 138 -6.06 0.82 11.49
C ILE A 138 -5.52 2.20 11.87
N PRO A 139 -5.17 2.49 13.15
CA PRO A 139 -4.52 3.75 13.53
C PRO A 139 -3.27 4.07 12.68
N TRP A 140 -2.44 3.07 12.39
CA TRP A 140 -1.25 3.25 11.57
C TRP A 140 -1.58 3.81 10.19
N ILE A 141 -2.47 3.15 9.45
CA ILE A 141 -2.86 3.60 8.11
C ILE A 141 -3.67 4.90 8.18
N PHE A 142 -4.57 5.02 9.16
CA PHE A 142 -5.42 6.20 9.32
C PHE A 142 -4.61 7.48 9.52
N ALA A 143 -3.65 7.48 10.45
CA ALA A 143 -2.86 8.65 10.79
C ALA A 143 -2.12 9.23 9.57
N TRP A 144 -1.45 8.38 8.79
CA TRP A 144 -0.75 8.79 7.56
C TRP A 144 -1.67 9.14 6.39
N THR A 145 -2.90 8.62 6.40
CA THR A 145 -3.92 8.98 5.39
C THR A 145 -4.39 10.42 5.61
N GLN A 146 -4.56 10.85 6.88
CA GLN A 146 -5.02 12.21 7.21
C GLN A 146 -4.05 13.28 6.71
N THR A 147 -2.75 13.01 6.77
CA THR A 147 -1.69 13.96 6.38
C THR A 147 -1.36 13.91 4.91
N ARG A 148 -2.12 13.13 4.12
CA ARG A 148 -1.93 12.94 2.67
C ARG A 148 -0.56 12.36 2.30
N PHE A 149 0.15 11.75 3.26
CA PHE A 149 1.50 11.26 3.02
C PHE A 149 1.56 9.75 2.73
N HIS A 150 0.63 8.97 3.29
CA HIS A 150 0.45 7.54 2.99
C HIS A 150 1.71 6.67 3.13
N LEU A 151 2.68 7.08 3.97
CA LEU A 151 3.95 6.39 4.23
C LEU A 151 3.85 4.85 4.29
N PRO A 152 2.87 4.25 5.00
CA PRO A 152 2.79 2.80 5.15
C PRO A 152 2.55 2.00 3.87
N VAL A 153 2.12 2.66 2.79
CA VAL A 153 1.73 1.98 1.55
C VAL A 153 2.91 1.84 0.60
N TRP A 154 3.80 2.83 0.55
CA TRP A 154 4.84 2.93 -0.47
C TRP A 154 6.27 2.78 0.07
N LEU A 155 6.49 2.97 1.37
CA LEU A 155 7.84 2.88 1.95
C LEU A 155 8.45 1.49 1.72
N GLY A 156 9.66 1.45 1.16
CA GLY A 156 10.36 0.21 0.76
C GLY A 156 10.39 -0.01 -0.75
N PHE A 157 9.39 0.48 -1.50
CA PHE A 157 9.34 0.28 -2.96
C PHE A 157 10.46 1.02 -3.68
N GLY A 158 10.75 2.27 -3.29
CA GLY A 158 11.80 3.10 -3.88
C GLY A 158 13.16 2.43 -3.84
N ALA A 159 13.63 2.01 -2.65
CA ALA A 159 14.92 1.32 -2.55
C ALA A 159 14.94 0.00 -3.32
N ALA A 160 13.87 -0.79 -3.28
CA ALA A 160 13.82 -2.06 -3.99
C ALA A 160 13.93 -1.89 -5.52
N PHE A 161 13.17 -0.93 -6.10
CA PHE A 161 13.27 -0.62 -7.53
C PHE A 161 14.64 -0.08 -7.91
N LYS A 162 15.18 0.87 -7.11
CA LYS A 162 16.49 1.46 -7.35
C LYS A 162 17.61 0.40 -7.30
N HIS A 163 17.55 -0.51 -6.33
CA HIS A 163 18.51 -1.59 -6.16
C HIS A 163 18.55 -2.51 -7.38
N ILE A 164 17.40 -3.04 -7.81
CA ILE A 164 17.37 -3.97 -8.94
C ILE A 164 17.73 -3.30 -10.26
N ILE A 165 17.33 -2.04 -10.49
CA ILE A 165 17.67 -1.31 -11.74
C ILE A 165 19.17 -1.01 -11.78
N LYS A 166 19.76 -0.66 -10.63
CA LYS A 166 21.21 -0.41 -10.52
C LYS A 166 22.03 -1.68 -10.71
N LYS A 167 21.52 -2.83 -10.26
CA LYS A 167 22.19 -4.13 -10.40
C LYS A 167 22.30 -4.56 -11.87
N ASP A 168 21.25 -4.34 -12.66
CA ASP A 168 21.27 -4.57 -14.10
C ASP A 168 20.23 -3.66 -14.77
N ILE A 169 20.67 -2.83 -15.73
CA ILE A 169 19.78 -1.90 -16.45
C ILE A 169 18.65 -2.63 -17.20
N ARG A 170 18.86 -3.91 -17.57
CA ARG A 170 17.84 -4.75 -18.22
C ARG A 170 16.68 -5.07 -17.29
N ASN A 171 16.88 -5.02 -15.96
CA ASN A 171 15.83 -5.29 -14.99
C ASN A 171 14.68 -4.28 -15.06
N LEU A 172 14.92 -3.05 -15.55
CA LEU A 172 13.83 -2.11 -15.82
C LEU A 172 12.85 -2.69 -16.83
N HIS A 173 13.35 -3.28 -17.92
CA HIS A 173 12.51 -3.91 -18.93
C HIS A 173 11.78 -5.14 -18.38
N VAL A 174 12.45 -5.93 -17.53
CA VAL A 174 11.82 -7.07 -16.85
C VAL A 174 10.67 -6.62 -15.94
N LEU A 175 10.85 -5.54 -15.17
CA LEU A 175 9.77 -4.98 -14.34
C LEU A 175 8.59 -4.46 -15.18
N GLN A 176 8.88 -3.81 -16.32
CA GLN A 176 7.85 -3.37 -17.27
C GLN A 176 7.11 -4.57 -17.87
N GLU A 177 7.81 -5.67 -18.18
CA GLU A 177 7.19 -6.91 -18.62
C GLU A 177 6.30 -7.50 -17.53
N MET A 178 6.79 -7.57 -16.29
CA MET A 178 5.99 -8.02 -15.13
C MET A 178 4.72 -7.18 -14.97
N TYR A 179 4.79 -5.86 -15.14
CA TYR A 179 3.61 -4.99 -15.06
C TYR A 179 2.57 -5.26 -16.16
N ASN A 180 3.03 -5.61 -17.36
CA ASN A 180 2.14 -5.85 -18.49
C ASN A 180 1.60 -7.28 -18.56
N ALA A 181 2.39 -8.27 -18.14
CA ALA A 181 2.12 -9.68 -18.34
C ALA A 181 1.77 -10.44 -17.05
N TRP A 182 2.05 -9.88 -15.86
CA TRP A 182 1.77 -10.56 -14.60
C TRP A 182 0.68 -9.84 -13.78
N PRO A 183 -0.56 -10.38 -13.73
CA PRO A 183 -1.68 -9.73 -13.04
C PRO A 183 -1.40 -9.38 -11.58
N PHE A 184 -0.66 -10.23 -10.85
CA PHE A 184 -0.29 -9.97 -9.45
C PHE A 184 0.56 -8.71 -9.31
N PHE A 185 1.59 -8.56 -10.16
CA PHE A 185 2.48 -7.40 -10.11
C PHE A 185 1.72 -6.15 -10.53
N ARG A 186 0.93 -6.23 -11.62
CA ARG A 186 0.06 -5.15 -12.07
C ARG A 186 -0.83 -4.59 -10.97
N VAL A 187 -1.66 -5.42 -10.33
CA VAL A 187 -2.60 -4.93 -9.30
C VAL A 187 -1.90 -4.39 -8.06
N THR A 188 -0.68 -4.86 -7.78
CA THR A 188 0.15 -4.34 -6.70
C THR A 188 0.63 -2.93 -7.02
N ILE A 189 1.14 -2.70 -8.22
CA ILE A 189 1.57 -1.38 -8.70
C ILE A 189 0.38 -0.42 -8.82
N ASP A 190 -0.74 -0.85 -9.41
CA ASP A 190 -1.95 -0.03 -9.56
C ASP A 190 -2.49 0.46 -8.20
N LEU A 191 -2.40 -0.36 -7.14
CA LEU A 191 -2.78 0.05 -5.80
C LEU A 191 -1.88 1.17 -5.26
N VAL A 192 -0.56 1.04 -5.44
CA VAL A 192 0.39 2.04 -4.96
C VAL A 192 0.25 3.34 -5.77
N GLU A 193 0.05 3.24 -7.09
CA GLU A 193 -0.22 4.39 -7.97
C GLU A 193 -1.48 5.16 -7.55
N MET A 194 -2.58 4.45 -7.28
CA MET A 194 -3.81 5.07 -6.78
C MET A 194 -3.61 5.78 -5.43
N VAL A 195 -2.75 5.24 -4.57
CA VAL A 195 -2.42 5.91 -3.30
C VAL A 195 -1.57 7.15 -3.52
N PHE A 196 -0.63 7.13 -4.47
CA PHE A 196 0.09 8.34 -4.88
C PHE A 196 -0.87 9.41 -5.44
N ALA A 197 -1.89 9.02 -6.21
CA ALA A 197 -2.91 9.95 -6.69
C ALA A 197 -3.75 10.59 -5.55
N LYS A 198 -3.81 9.95 -4.37
CA LYS A 198 -4.46 10.48 -3.16
C LYS A 198 -3.49 11.24 -2.25
N GLY A 199 -2.20 11.22 -2.54
CA GLY A 199 -1.16 11.85 -1.73
C GLY A 199 -0.83 13.27 -2.17
N ASP A 200 -0.29 14.04 -1.23
CA ASP A 200 0.18 15.40 -1.47
C ASP A 200 1.34 15.72 -0.51
N PRO A 201 2.60 15.69 -0.98
CA PRO A 201 3.76 15.98 -0.14
C PRO A 201 3.85 17.45 0.28
N GLY A 202 3.17 18.37 -0.41
CA GLY A 202 3.06 19.77 -0.01
C GLY A 202 2.18 19.93 1.23
N ILE A 203 1.05 19.21 1.29
CA ILE A 203 0.23 19.14 2.51
C ILE A 203 1.03 18.47 3.64
N ALA A 204 1.72 17.36 3.37
CA ALA A 204 2.56 16.70 4.39
C ALA A 204 3.65 17.65 4.95
N ALA A 205 4.29 18.45 4.09
CA ALA A 205 5.26 19.46 4.50
C ALA A 205 4.64 20.58 5.37
N LEU A 206 3.37 20.93 5.14
CA LEU A 206 2.65 21.89 5.97
C LEU A 206 2.41 21.35 7.39
N TYR A 207 2.05 20.06 7.53
CA TYR A 207 1.96 19.42 8.84
C TYR A 207 3.29 19.47 9.58
N ASP A 208 4.39 19.13 8.90
CA ASP A 208 5.74 19.19 9.48
C ASP A 208 6.08 20.59 9.96
N LYS A 209 5.89 21.60 9.10
CA LYS A 209 6.20 22.99 9.41
C LYS A 209 5.45 23.52 10.64
N LEU A 210 4.22 23.08 10.85
CA LEU A 210 3.35 23.60 11.92
C LEU A 210 3.45 22.81 13.22
N LEU A 211 3.74 21.50 13.16
CA LEU A 211 3.57 20.59 14.29
C LEU A 211 4.87 19.90 14.72
N VAL A 212 5.83 19.76 13.80
CA VAL A 212 7.07 19.02 14.05
C VAL A 212 8.16 20.00 14.50
N SER A 213 8.93 19.60 15.51
CA SER A 213 10.10 20.34 16.00
C SER A 213 11.14 20.54 14.88
N GLU A 214 11.80 21.70 14.86
CA GLU A 214 12.76 22.07 13.79
C GLU A 214 13.89 21.06 13.59
N ASP A 215 14.32 20.40 14.66
CA ASP A 215 15.39 19.39 14.66
C ASP A 215 14.98 18.05 14.01
N LEU A 216 13.71 17.89 13.64
CA LEU A 216 13.17 16.75 12.90
C LEU A 216 12.76 17.09 11.46
N TRP A 217 12.87 18.35 11.03
CA TRP A 217 12.45 18.75 9.68
C TRP A 217 13.24 18.06 8.58
N ALA A 218 14.56 17.91 8.76
CA ALA A 218 15.43 17.21 7.81
C ALA A 218 14.97 15.76 7.61
N PHE A 219 14.59 15.07 8.68
CA PHE A 219 14.07 13.71 8.59
C PHE A 219 12.75 13.64 7.79
N GLY A 220 11.84 14.59 8.00
CA GLY A 220 10.61 14.70 7.20
C GLY A 220 10.88 15.03 5.73
N GLU A 221 11.89 15.84 5.44
CA GLU A 221 12.34 16.16 4.08
C GLU A 221 12.93 14.93 3.36
N ASP A 222 13.73 14.11 4.07
CA ASP A 222 14.24 12.85 3.54
C ASP A 222 13.09 11.90 3.16
N LEU A 223 12.07 11.78 4.01
CA LEU A 223 10.89 10.97 3.70
C LEU A 223 10.14 11.49 2.47
N ARG A 224 9.96 12.81 2.33
CA ARG A 224 9.31 13.40 1.15
C ARG A 224 10.15 13.24 -0.12
N THR A 225 11.47 13.29 0.00
CA THR A 225 12.37 13.00 -1.12
C THR A 225 12.21 11.54 -1.58
N ASN A 226 12.13 10.61 -0.63
CA ASN A 226 11.85 9.20 -0.91
C ASN A 226 10.47 8.98 -1.54
N TYR A 227 9.44 9.72 -1.09
CA TYR A 227 8.12 9.70 -1.71
C TYR A 227 8.19 10.04 -3.21
N GLU A 228 8.87 11.13 -3.58
CA GLU A 228 8.98 11.55 -4.98
C GLU A 228 9.84 10.60 -5.82
N GLU A 229 10.95 10.09 -5.26
CA GLU A 229 11.78 9.08 -5.94
C GLU A 229 10.99 7.78 -6.19
N THR A 230 10.25 7.29 -5.18
CA THR A 230 9.43 6.09 -5.29
C THR A 230 8.34 6.27 -6.34
N LYS A 231 7.62 7.42 -6.33
CA LYS A 231 6.58 7.74 -7.31
C LYS A 231 7.15 7.76 -8.73
N LYS A 232 8.29 8.40 -8.94
CA LYS A 232 8.95 8.48 -10.25
C LYS A 232 9.33 7.09 -10.78
N LEU A 233 9.95 6.26 -9.96
CA LEU A 233 10.34 4.89 -10.33
C LEU A 233 9.12 4.04 -10.65
N LEU A 234 8.06 4.14 -9.85
CA LEU A 234 6.81 3.43 -10.09
C LEU A 234 6.20 3.79 -11.44
N LEU A 235 6.09 5.08 -11.78
CA LEU A 235 5.55 5.53 -13.06
C LEU A 235 6.41 5.05 -14.24
N GLN A 236 7.74 5.02 -14.07
CA GLN A 236 8.67 4.48 -15.07
C GLN A 236 8.46 2.99 -15.33
N ILE A 237 8.16 2.20 -14.28
CA ILE A 237 7.86 0.78 -14.37
C ILE A 237 6.49 0.54 -15.02
N ALA A 238 5.49 1.35 -14.66
CA ALA A 238 4.15 1.27 -15.24
C ALA A 238 4.10 1.78 -16.70
N GLY A 239 5.07 2.61 -17.10
CA GLY A 239 5.08 3.27 -18.42
C GLY A 239 4.11 4.45 -18.51
N HIS A 240 3.78 5.07 -17.37
CA HIS A 240 2.87 6.21 -17.26
C HIS A 240 3.65 7.53 -17.20
N LYS A 241 2.99 8.65 -17.56
CA LYS A 241 3.56 10.01 -17.55
C LYS A 241 3.11 10.80 -16.34
#